data_AF-A0A1M6PDI0-F1
#
_entry.id   AF-A0A1M6PDI0-F1
#
_cell.length_a   1.000
_cell.length_b   1.000
_cell.length_c   1.000
_cell.angle_alpha   90.00
_cell.angle_beta   90.00
_cell.angle_gamma   90.00
#
_symmetry.space_group_name_H-M   'P 1'
#
loop_
_entity.id
_entity.type
_entity.pdbx_description
1 polymer ?
#
loop_
_entity_poly.entity_id
_entity_poly.type
_entity_poly.pdbx_seq_one_letter_code
_entity_poly.pdbx_strand_id
1 'polypeptide(L)'
;MGYNITLKAYEGPLDLLYDLIIKNKIDIYDISIFEITDQYLKYLKKMEKMDLEITSDFIIMACKLLETKSKYLLYKKNEEEEDDPRKELMHKLVEYKKFKNVAQFLKDKMYCGEGIFHRKKEEIYFEEKLDLSNLNIEMLINFLPNIIKETKVKDNKLEKVYKRETISLEEQINYVRHEIDKKGTLLFKELVKSENKEEIIVTFLSILELIKNKEVIIKQENFFSDIIVKKVE
;
A
#
# COMPACT_ATOMS: atom_id res chain seq x y z
N MET A 1 -4.03 -30.76 -0.82
CA MET A 1 -4.07 -30.18 0.54
C MET A 1 -3.38 -28.83 0.50
N GLY A 2 -4.15 -27.75 0.41
CA GLY A 2 -3.60 -26.39 0.42
C GLY A 2 -3.20 -26.02 1.84
N TYR A 3 -1.90 -25.79 2.07
CA TYR A 3 -1.44 -25.21 3.32
C TYR A 3 -1.90 -23.75 3.37
N ASN A 4 -2.91 -23.46 4.20
CA ASN A 4 -3.30 -22.09 4.52
C ASN A 4 -2.23 -21.47 5.43
N ILE A 5 -1.18 -20.92 4.83
CA ILE A 5 -0.21 -20.08 5.53
C ILE A 5 -0.76 -18.66 5.51
N THR A 6 -1.72 -18.36 6.39
CA THR A 6 -2.10 -16.97 6.67
C THR A 6 -1.11 -16.40 7.66
N LEU A 7 -0.04 -15.77 7.17
CA LEU A 7 0.73 -14.84 7.99
C LEU A 7 -0.18 -13.64 8.27
N LYS A 8 -0.73 -13.57 9.48
CA LYS A 8 -1.43 -12.36 9.94
C LYS A 8 -0.39 -11.26 10.09
N ALA A 9 -0.36 -10.31 9.14
CA ALA A 9 0.32 -9.04 9.33
C ALA A 9 -0.46 -8.28 10.40
N TYR A 10 0.15 -8.06 11.57
CA TYR A 10 -0.41 -7.20 12.60
C TYR A 10 -0.05 -5.75 12.30
N GLU A 11 -0.95 -4.82 12.57
CA GLU A 11 -0.71 -3.39 12.35
C GLU A 11 0.24 -2.79 13.40
N GLY A 12 0.52 -3.52 14.48
CA GLY A 12 1.47 -3.11 15.51
C GLY A 12 1.50 -4.05 16.74
N PRO A 13 2.30 -3.71 17.76
CA PRO A 13 2.48 -4.57 18.93
C PRO A 13 1.22 -4.69 19.80
N LEU A 14 0.41 -3.63 19.90
CA LEU A 14 -0.87 -3.66 20.62
C LEU A 14 -1.91 -4.55 19.93
N ASP A 15 -1.90 -4.61 18.60
CA ASP A 15 -2.78 -5.49 17.83
C ASP A 15 -2.45 -6.97 18.07
N LEU A 16 -1.15 -7.30 18.05
CA LEU A 16 -0.68 -8.63 18.41
C LEU A 16 -1.08 -9.01 19.85
N LEU A 17 -0.85 -8.11 20.82
CA LEU A 17 -1.24 -8.36 22.21
C LEU A 17 -2.74 -8.57 22.37
N TYR A 18 -3.55 -7.74 21.70
CA TYR A 18 -5.00 -7.88 21.71
C TYR A 18 -5.45 -9.22 21.11
N ASP A 19 -4.87 -9.65 19.98
CA ASP A 19 -5.20 -10.94 19.36
C ASP A 19 -4.78 -12.13 20.25
N LEU A 20 -3.64 -12.04 20.95
CA LEU A 20 -3.22 -13.05 21.93
C LEU A 20 -4.19 -13.14 23.11
N ILE A 21 -4.67 -12.02 23.65
CA ILE A 21 -5.64 -12.00 24.75
C ILE A 21 -6.98 -12.63 24.32
N ILE A 22 -7.48 -12.25 23.15
CA ILE A 22 -8.73 -12.81 22.62
C ILE A 22 -8.62 -14.31 22.35
N LYS A 23 -7.54 -14.77 21.72
CA LYS A 23 -7.35 -16.20 21.40
C LYS A 23 -7.35 -17.08 22.64
N ASN A 24 -6.81 -16.58 23.75
CA ASN A 24 -6.77 -17.32 25.01
C ASN A 24 -8.03 -17.11 25.88
N LYS A 25 -9.01 -16.34 25.41
CA LYS A 25 -10.23 -15.97 26.17
C LYS A 25 -9.90 -15.34 27.54
N ILE A 26 -8.80 -14.61 27.62
CA ILE A 26 -8.39 -13.89 28.83
C ILE A 26 -9.21 -12.62 28.94
N ASP A 27 -9.68 -12.29 30.16
CA ASP A 27 -10.28 -10.98 30.41
C ASP A 27 -9.18 -9.90 30.33
N ILE A 28 -9.45 -8.83 29.59
CA ILE A 28 -8.54 -7.68 29.47
C ILE A 28 -8.33 -7.01 30.84
N TYR A 29 -9.28 -7.18 31.77
CA TYR A 29 -9.17 -6.70 33.14
C TYR A 29 -8.39 -7.64 34.08
N ASP A 30 -8.13 -8.88 33.67
CA ASP A 30 -7.39 -9.87 34.48
C ASP A 30 -6.32 -10.59 33.64
N ILE A 31 -5.37 -9.81 33.14
CA ILE A 31 -4.30 -10.33 32.29
C ILE A 31 -3.22 -10.97 33.16
N SER A 32 -2.95 -12.26 32.92
CA SER A 32 -1.74 -12.92 33.41
C SER A 32 -0.52 -12.37 32.67
N ILE A 33 0.21 -11.45 33.32
CA ILE A 33 1.40 -10.80 32.73
C ILE A 33 2.48 -11.83 32.37
N PHE A 34 2.55 -12.93 33.12
CA PHE A 34 3.47 -14.03 32.87
C PHE A 34 3.17 -14.68 31.52
N GLU A 35 1.92 -15.10 31.31
CA GLU A 35 1.50 -15.82 30.11
C GLU A 35 1.57 -14.94 28.88
N ILE A 36 1.08 -13.69 28.96
CA ILE A 36 1.05 -12.80 27.79
C ILE A 36 2.47 -12.44 27.33
N THR A 37 3.40 -12.23 28.27
CA THR A 37 4.80 -11.93 27.95
C THR A 37 5.48 -13.10 27.25
N ASP A 38 5.30 -14.32 27.77
CA ASP A 38 5.91 -15.51 27.18
C ASP A 38 5.36 -15.80 25.78
N GLN A 39 4.05 -15.62 25.59
CA GLN A 39 3.43 -15.78 24.28
C GLN A 39 3.90 -14.72 23.28
N TYR A 40 4.01 -13.47 23.70
CA TYR A 40 4.49 -12.37 22.87
C TYR A 40 5.93 -12.63 22.41
N LEU A 41 6.83 -12.99 23.32
CA LEU A 41 8.21 -13.35 22.99
C LEU A 41 8.31 -14.58 22.09
N LYS A 42 7.45 -15.58 22.30
CA LYS A 42 7.38 -16.77 21.44
C LYS A 42 6.92 -16.40 20.03
N TYR A 43 6.02 -15.44 19.88
CA TYR A 43 5.60 -14.94 18.57
C TYR A 43 6.74 -14.20 17.86
N LEU A 44 7.44 -13.30 18.56
CA LEU A 44 8.59 -12.61 17.99
C LEU A 44 9.70 -13.54 17.51
N LYS A 45 10.05 -14.57 18.30
CA LYS A 45 11.01 -15.60 17.88
C LYS A 45 10.56 -16.38 16.64
N LYS A 46 9.26 -16.52 16.41
CA LYS A 46 8.74 -17.13 15.17
C LYS A 46 8.85 -16.18 13.99
N MET A 47 8.59 -14.89 14.19
CA MET A 47 8.76 -13.88 13.14
C MET A 47 10.21 -13.81 12.67
N GLU A 48 11.15 -13.78 13.60
CA GLU A 48 12.60 -13.79 13.31
C GLU A 48 13.01 -15.04 12.52
N LYS A 49 12.53 -16.22 12.91
CA LYS A 49 12.78 -17.48 12.17
C LYS A 49 12.17 -17.53 10.78
N MET A 50 11.13 -16.74 10.53
CA MET A 50 10.45 -16.63 9.24
C MET A 50 11.03 -15.51 8.38
N ASP A 51 12.15 -14.89 8.81
CA ASP A 51 12.81 -13.77 8.14
C ASP A 51 11.88 -12.57 7.91
N LEU A 52 10.93 -12.36 8.83
CA LEU A 52 10.04 -11.21 8.82
C LEU A 52 10.71 -10.03 9.51
N GLU A 53 10.64 -8.86 8.88
CA GLU A 53 11.18 -7.62 9.44
C GLU A 53 10.47 -7.25 10.74
N ILE A 54 11.18 -7.33 11.86
CA ILE A 54 10.70 -6.91 13.17
C ILE A 54 10.96 -5.42 13.32
N THR A 55 9.90 -4.63 13.53
CA THR A 55 10.04 -3.19 13.75
C THR A 55 10.49 -2.88 15.18
N SER A 56 11.08 -1.69 15.38
CA SER A 56 11.50 -1.19 16.69
C SER A 56 10.38 -1.24 17.74
N ASP A 57 9.14 -0.99 17.31
CA ASP A 57 7.98 -0.91 18.21
C ASP A 57 7.67 -2.25 18.87
N PHE A 58 7.87 -3.36 18.16
CA PHE A 58 7.69 -4.70 18.72
C PHE A 58 8.73 -5.02 19.80
N ILE A 59 9.98 -4.58 19.60
CA ILE A 59 11.07 -4.77 20.56
C ILE A 59 10.83 -3.89 21.79
N ILE A 60 10.45 -2.62 21.60
CA ILE A 60 10.10 -1.71 22.70
C ILE A 60 8.99 -2.30 23.56
N MET A 61 7.95 -2.86 22.94
CA MET A 61 6.89 -3.54 23.67
C MET A 61 7.38 -4.79 24.40
N ALA A 62 8.28 -5.59 23.80
CA ALA A 62 8.89 -6.75 24.47
C ALA A 62 9.63 -6.33 25.75
N CYS A 63 10.44 -5.28 25.67
CA CYS A 63 11.14 -4.70 26.81
C CYS A 63 10.15 -4.23 27.88
N LYS A 64 9.08 -3.53 27.49
CA LYS A 64 8.06 -3.05 28.42
C LYS A 64 7.30 -4.18 29.12
N LEU A 65 6.99 -5.28 28.41
CA LEU A 65 6.38 -6.46 29.00
C LEU A 65 7.32 -7.16 30.00
N LEU A 66 8.61 -7.29 29.67
CA LEU A 66 9.61 -7.85 30.58
C LEU A 66 9.80 -6.99 31.83
N GLU A 67 9.86 -5.67 31.67
CA GLU A 67 9.91 -4.72 32.79
C GLU A 67 8.67 -4.86 33.68
N THR A 68 7.49 -4.89 33.07
CA THR A 68 6.21 -5.05 33.79
C THR A 68 6.14 -6.39 34.51
N LYS A 69 6.60 -7.48 33.88
CA LYS A 69 6.71 -8.82 34.48
C LYS A 69 7.64 -8.81 35.70
N SER A 70 8.80 -8.16 35.59
CA SER A 70 9.76 -8.02 36.69
C SER A 70 9.17 -7.25 37.88
N LYS A 71 8.57 -6.08 37.62
CA LYS A 71 7.89 -5.27 38.64
C LYS A 71 6.75 -6.04 39.30
N TYR A 72 5.94 -6.74 38.51
CA TYR A 72 4.82 -7.53 39.02
C TYR A 72 5.24 -8.71 39.91
N LEU A 73 6.42 -9.30 39.67
CA LEU A 73 6.95 -10.36 40.54
C LEU A 73 7.39 -9.84 41.92
N LEU A 74 7.80 -8.57 42.01
CA LEU A 74 8.21 -7.93 43.25
C LEU A 74 7.04 -7.21 43.96
N TYR A 75 5.95 -6.96 43.22
CA TYR A 75 4.76 -6.27 43.70
C TYR A 75 4.09 -7.03 44.84
N LYS A 76 3.88 -6.34 45.97
CA LYS A 76 3.09 -6.85 47.09
C LYS A 76 1.71 -6.22 47.04
N LYS A 77 0.70 -7.02 46.69
CA LYS A 77 -0.71 -6.63 46.56
C LYS A 77 -1.35 -5.98 47.81
N ASN A 78 -0.67 -6.00 48.97
CA ASN A 78 -1.20 -5.55 50.26
C ASN A 78 -0.64 -4.19 50.72
N GLU A 79 0.27 -3.55 49.98
CA GLU A 79 0.75 -2.20 50.28
C GLU A 79 -0.13 -1.19 49.53
N GLU A 80 -0.93 -0.40 50.26
CA GLU A 80 -1.95 0.51 49.69
C GLU A 80 -1.36 1.64 48.81
N GLU A 81 -0.04 1.82 48.81
CA GLU A 81 0.64 2.89 48.07
C GLU A 81 1.18 2.45 46.69
N GLU A 82 1.26 1.15 46.38
CA GLU A 82 1.77 0.69 45.08
C GLU A 82 0.66 0.45 44.04
N ASP A 83 0.70 1.24 42.97
CA ASP A 83 -0.13 1.07 41.78
C ASP A 83 0.18 -0.27 41.07
N ASP A 84 -0.86 -0.99 40.61
CA ASP A 84 -0.67 -2.24 39.83
C ASP A 84 0.20 -1.96 38.59
N PRO A 85 1.38 -2.59 38.45
CA PRO A 85 2.29 -2.36 37.32
C PRO A 85 1.65 -2.62 35.95
N ARG A 86 0.57 -3.41 35.90
CA ARG A 86 -0.15 -3.76 34.67
C ARG A 86 -1.14 -2.68 34.22
N LYS A 87 -1.50 -1.73 35.10
CA LYS A 87 -2.57 -0.75 34.89
C LYS A 87 -2.43 0.05 33.59
N GLU A 88 -1.21 0.52 33.29
CA GLU A 88 -0.94 1.27 32.05
C GLU A 88 -1.20 0.40 30.81
N LEU A 89 -0.73 -0.85 30.82
CA LEU A 89 -0.92 -1.79 29.72
C LEU A 89 -2.40 -2.12 29.51
N MET A 90 -3.12 -2.37 30.59
CA MET A 90 -4.57 -2.64 30.56
C MET A 90 -5.33 -1.46 29.97
N HIS A 91 -5.02 -0.23 30.39
CA HIS A 91 -5.65 0.97 29.86
C HIS A 91 -5.46 1.08 28.34
N LYS A 92 -4.21 0.91 27.85
CA LYS A 92 -3.90 0.95 26.41
C LYS A 92 -4.62 -0.14 25.62
N LEU A 93 -4.76 -1.34 26.18
CA LEU A 93 -5.47 -2.44 25.51
C LEU A 93 -6.98 -2.19 25.43
N VAL A 94 -7.58 -1.62 26.49
CA VAL A 94 -8.99 -1.22 26.50
C VAL A 94 -9.23 -0.11 25.47
N GLU A 95 -8.35 0.89 25.41
CA GLU A 95 -8.43 1.97 24.44
C GLU A 95 -8.28 1.45 23.00
N TYR A 96 -7.28 0.60 22.75
CA TYR A 96 -7.09 -0.05 21.47
C TYR A 96 -8.32 -0.85 21.03
N LYS A 97 -8.93 -1.62 21.94
CA LYS A 97 -10.18 -2.35 21.68
C LYS A 97 -11.31 -1.43 21.22
N LYS A 98 -11.47 -0.26 21.86
CA LYS A 98 -12.50 0.72 21.48
C LYS A 98 -12.28 1.20 20.05
N PHE A 99 -11.06 1.61 19.71
CA PHE A 99 -10.74 2.09 18.37
C PHE A 99 -10.83 0.99 17.31
N LYS A 100 -10.41 -0.25 17.63
CA LYS A 100 -10.54 -1.39 16.72
C LYS A 100 -12.01 -1.68 16.39
N ASN A 101 -12.90 -1.61 17.38
CA ASN A 101 -14.34 -1.78 17.17
C ASN A 101 -14.95 -0.65 16.32
N VAL A 102 -14.55 0.60 16.57
CA VAL A 102 -14.99 1.76 15.77
C VAL A 102 -14.48 1.65 14.33
N ALA A 103 -13.22 1.27 14.14
CA ALA A 103 -12.64 1.06 12.82
C ALA A 103 -13.39 -0.05 12.05
N GLN A 104 -13.74 -1.15 12.72
CA GLN A 104 -14.55 -2.20 12.12
C GLN A 104 -15.95 -1.70 11.77
N PHE A 105 -16.62 -0.98 12.67
CA PHE A 105 -17.94 -0.39 12.40
C PHE A 105 -17.92 0.57 11.19
N LEU A 106 -16.89 1.42 11.09
CA LEU A 106 -16.71 2.32 9.95
C LEU A 106 -16.44 1.56 8.65
N LYS A 107 -15.63 0.50 8.72
CA LYS A 107 -15.35 -0.38 7.59
C LYS A 107 -16.62 -1.05 7.08
N ASP A 108 -17.46 -1.57 7.98
CA ASP A 108 -18.75 -2.17 7.63
C ASP A 108 -19.70 -1.15 6.99
N LYS A 109 -19.72 0.09 7.50
CA LYS A 109 -20.49 1.20 6.91
C LYS A 109 -19.97 1.59 5.53
N MET A 110 -18.66 1.60 5.32
CA MET A 110 -18.06 1.84 4.01
C MET A 110 -18.49 0.77 3.00
N TYR A 111 -18.46 -0.51 3.36
CA TYR A 111 -18.94 -1.60 2.51
C TYR A 111 -20.42 -1.47 2.15
N CYS A 112 -21.28 -1.01 3.07
CA CYS A 112 -22.68 -0.72 2.75
C CYS A 112 -22.84 0.44 1.74
N GLY A 113 -21.88 1.37 1.70
CA GLY A 113 -21.84 2.47 0.75
C GLY A 113 -21.16 2.14 -0.57
N GLU A 114 -20.37 1.06 -0.64
CA GLU A 114 -19.79 0.55 -1.88
C GLU A 114 -20.93 0.11 -2.81
N GLY A 115 -21.11 0.83 -3.90
CA GLY A 115 -22.20 0.62 -4.87
C GLY A 115 -23.22 1.75 -4.93
N ILE A 116 -23.16 2.72 -4.02
CA ILE A 116 -23.96 3.95 -4.12
C ILE A 116 -23.17 4.98 -4.94
N PHE A 117 -23.57 5.17 -6.20
CA PHE A 117 -23.00 6.18 -7.07
C PHE A 117 -23.91 7.40 -7.07
N HIS A 118 -23.35 8.56 -6.68
CA HIS A 118 -24.05 9.83 -6.83
C HIS A 118 -23.72 10.45 -8.19
N ARG A 119 -24.71 11.10 -8.81
CA ARG A 119 -24.45 11.96 -9.97
C ARG A 119 -23.49 13.07 -9.52
N LYS A 120 -22.46 13.37 -10.31
CA LYS A 120 -21.66 14.59 -10.08
C LYS A 120 -22.62 15.79 -10.13
N LYS A 121 -22.49 16.70 -9.17
CA LYS A 121 -23.25 17.95 -9.15
C LYS A 121 -23.11 18.60 -10.53
N GLU A 122 -24.23 18.95 -11.17
CA GLU A 122 -24.18 19.75 -12.38
C GLU A 122 -23.44 21.05 -12.03
N GLU A 123 -22.35 21.32 -12.74
CA GLU A 123 -21.66 22.60 -12.65
C GLU A 123 -22.60 23.65 -13.24
N ILE A 124 -23.38 24.29 -12.38
CA ILE A 124 -24.12 25.48 -12.74
C ILE A 124 -23.08 26.56 -12.90
N TYR A 125 -22.64 26.80 -14.14
CA TYR A 125 -21.85 27.97 -14.48
C TYR A 125 -22.74 29.18 -14.32
N PHE A 126 -22.72 29.78 -13.13
CA PHE A 126 -23.05 31.19 -13.04
C PHE A 126 -21.90 31.92 -13.73
N GLU A 127 -22.21 32.76 -14.71
CA GLU A 127 -21.29 33.83 -15.14
C GLU A 127 -21.17 34.84 -13.98
N GLU A 128 -20.63 34.40 -12.84
CA GLU A 128 -20.02 35.34 -11.93
C GLU A 128 -18.83 35.91 -12.70
N LYS A 129 -18.96 37.18 -13.10
CA LYS A 129 -17.81 37.96 -13.56
C LYS A 129 -16.81 37.95 -12.41
N LEU A 130 -15.84 37.04 -12.46
CA LEU A 130 -14.74 37.02 -11.52
C LEU A 130 -14.08 38.38 -11.61
N ASP A 131 -14.17 39.15 -10.53
CA ASP A 131 -13.46 40.40 -10.41
C ASP A 131 -11.99 40.10 -10.13
N LEU A 132 -11.21 40.01 -11.20
CA LEU A 132 -9.78 39.73 -11.15
C LEU A 132 -8.95 40.96 -10.77
N SER A 133 -9.58 42.12 -10.51
CA SER A 133 -8.89 43.39 -10.24
C SER A 133 -8.00 43.36 -9.00
N ASN A 134 -8.28 42.47 -8.04
CA ASN A 134 -7.53 42.33 -6.79
C ASN A 134 -6.54 41.14 -6.78
N LEU A 135 -6.29 40.49 -7.92
CA LEU A 135 -5.30 39.41 -7.99
C LEU A 135 -3.88 39.96 -8.07
N ASN A 136 -3.10 39.70 -7.02
CA ASN A 136 -1.67 39.97 -7.01
C ASN A 136 -0.86 38.68 -7.28
N ILE A 137 0.30 38.80 -7.93
CA ILE A 137 1.23 37.70 -8.19
C ILE A 137 1.65 37.00 -6.89
N GLU A 138 1.80 37.75 -5.80
CA GLU A 138 2.09 37.18 -4.48
C GLU A 138 0.99 36.23 -3.98
N MET A 139 -0.28 36.50 -4.28
CA MET A 139 -1.39 35.61 -3.90
C MET A 139 -1.34 34.29 -4.68
N LEU A 140 -0.96 34.33 -5.95
CA LEU A 140 -0.75 33.14 -6.78
C LEU A 140 0.42 32.29 -6.27
N ILE A 141 1.54 32.92 -5.92
CA ILE A 141 2.71 32.25 -5.34
C ILE A 141 2.36 31.59 -4.01
N ASN A 142 1.57 32.26 -3.16
CA ASN A 142 1.12 31.72 -1.88
C ASN A 142 0.10 30.58 -2.02
N PHE A 143 -0.65 30.53 -3.12
CA PHE A 143 -1.66 29.49 -3.38
C PHE A 143 -1.07 28.22 -4.03
N LEU A 144 0.01 28.36 -4.79
CA LEU A 144 0.69 27.27 -5.49
C LEU A 144 1.04 26.05 -4.61
N PRO A 145 1.53 26.20 -3.36
CA PRO A 145 1.83 25.07 -2.48
C PRO A 145 0.61 24.23 -2.13
N ASN A 146 -0.59 24.82 -2.09
CA ASN A 146 -1.83 24.10 -1.77
C ASN A 146 -2.25 23.21 -2.95
N ILE A 147 -2.13 23.71 -4.18
CA ILE A 147 -2.36 22.92 -5.41
C ILE A 147 -1.40 21.74 -5.48
N ILE A 148 -0.11 21.96 -5.19
CA ILE A 148 0.92 20.91 -5.23
C ILE A 148 0.72 19.88 -4.11
N LYS A 149 0.20 20.28 -2.94
CA LYS A 149 -0.14 19.34 -1.86
C LYS A 149 -1.33 18.45 -2.25
N GLU A 150 -2.37 19.02 -2.85
CA GLU A 150 -3.56 18.26 -3.27
C GLU A 150 -3.26 17.21 -4.34
N THR A 151 -2.29 17.46 -5.23
CA THR A 151 -1.83 16.46 -6.20
C THR A 151 -1.01 15.35 -5.52
N LYS A 152 -0.08 15.69 -4.62
CA LYS A 152 0.73 14.68 -3.91
C LYS A 152 -0.07 13.76 -2.99
N VAL A 153 -1.18 14.23 -2.41
CA VAL A 153 -2.03 13.39 -1.55
C VAL A 153 -2.72 12.26 -2.34
N LYS A 154 -2.94 12.43 -3.65
CA LYS A 154 -3.50 11.37 -4.50
C LYS A 154 -2.49 10.26 -4.83
N ASP A 155 -1.20 10.57 -4.91
CA ASP A 155 -0.15 9.60 -5.22
C ASP A 155 0.34 8.78 -4.01
N ASN A 156 0.04 9.21 -2.78
CA ASN A 156 0.51 8.53 -1.56
C ASN A 156 -0.22 7.22 -1.21
N LYS A 157 -1.12 6.71 -2.06
CA LYS A 157 -1.64 5.34 -1.93
C LYS A 157 -0.74 4.38 -2.73
N LEU A 158 0.24 3.82 -2.01
CA LEU A 158 0.89 2.53 -2.31
C LEU A 158 1.94 2.49 -3.44
N GLU A 159 2.80 3.50 -3.58
CA GLU A 159 4.11 3.27 -4.24
C GLU A 159 5.17 2.86 -3.22
N LYS A 160 4.90 1.76 -2.50
CA LYS A 160 5.96 1.03 -1.78
C LYS A 160 6.77 0.25 -2.82
N VAL A 161 7.96 0.77 -3.12
CA VAL A 161 9.19 0.01 -3.35
C VAL A 161 9.03 -1.25 -4.20
N TYR A 162 8.70 -1.07 -5.46
CA TYR A 162 9.40 -1.78 -6.52
C TYR A 162 9.84 -0.70 -7.47
N LYS A 163 11.16 -0.55 -7.68
CA LYS A 163 11.65 0.09 -8.90
C LYS A 163 11.14 -0.79 -10.03
N ARG A 164 9.90 -0.55 -10.50
CA ARG A 164 9.50 -1.00 -11.81
C ARG A 164 10.52 -0.35 -12.72
N GLU A 165 11.29 -1.16 -13.44
CA GLU A 165 12.06 -0.65 -14.55
C GLU A 165 11.04 0.01 -15.48
N THR A 166 10.91 1.33 -15.38
CA THR A 166 10.05 2.11 -16.25
C THR A 166 10.68 1.98 -17.62
N ILE A 167 10.19 1.05 -18.43
CA ILE A 167 10.63 0.93 -19.81
C ILE A 167 10.30 2.26 -20.47
N SER A 168 11.33 3.06 -20.76
CA SER A 168 11.13 4.34 -21.41
C SER A 168 10.57 4.08 -22.81
N LEU A 169 9.51 4.80 -23.17
CA LEU A 169 8.90 4.68 -24.50
C LEU A 169 9.92 4.99 -25.61
N GLU A 170 10.86 5.92 -25.35
CA GLU A 170 11.95 6.25 -26.27
C GLU A 170 12.94 5.09 -26.45
N GLU A 171 13.30 4.40 -25.37
CA GLU A 171 14.19 3.24 -25.41
C GLU A 171 13.52 2.09 -26.18
N GLN A 172 12.23 1.88 -25.97
CA GLN A 172 11.49 0.83 -26.66
C GLN A 172 11.31 1.13 -28.15
N ILE A 173 11.11 2.41 -28.55
CA ILE A 173 11.12 2.82 -29.96
C ILE A 173 12.46 2.49 -30.61
N ASN A 174 13.56 2.83 -29.95
CA ASN A 174 14.91 2.57 -30.47
C ASN A 174 15.20 1.06 -30.58
N TYR A 175 14.76 0.28 -29.60
CA TYR A 175 14.86 -1.17 -29.63
C TYR A 175 14.09 -1.78 -30.82
N VAL A 176 12.82 -1.41 -30.99
CA VAL A 176 11.98 -1.92 -32.09
C VAL A 176 12.56 -1.50 -33.45
N ARG A 177 13.03 -0.25 -33.59
CA ARG A 177 13.68 0.25 -34.80
C ARG A 177 14.91 -0.59 -35.17
N HIS A 178 15.78 -0.86 -34.20
CA HIS A 178 17.00 -1.64 -34.41
C HIS A 178 16.73 -3.11 -34.77
N GLU A 179 15.72 -3.74 -34.18
CA GLU A 179 15.33 -5.11 -34.54
C GLU A 179 14.77 -5.19 -35.96
N ILE A 180 13.95 -4.21 -36.35
CA ILE A 180 13.39 -4.10 -37.71
C ILE A 180 14.50 -3.85 -38.74
N ASP A 181 15.48 -2.99 -38.43
CA ASP A 181 16.61 -2.73 -39.32
C ASP A 181 17.47 -3.97 -39.58
N LYS A 182 17.56 -4.89 -38.61
CA LYS A 182 18.34 -6.12 -38.75
C LYS A 182 17.65 -7.22 -39.55
N LYS A 183 16.34 -7.40 -39.35
CA LYS A 183 15.60 -8.57 -39.87
C LYS A 183 14.61 -8.21 -40.98
N GLY A 184 14.31 -6.93 -41.18
CA GLY A 184 13.43 -6.39 -42.23
C GLY A 184 11.94 -6.65 -42.01
N THR A 185 11.57 -7.88 -41.67
CA THR A 185 10.21 -8.32 -41.34
C THR A 185 10.23 -9.10 -40.03
N LEU A 186 9.36 -8.73 -39.08
CA LEU A 186 9.25 -9.35 -37.76
C LEU A 186 7.80 -9.57 -37.35
N LEU A 187 7.55 -10.54 -36.48
CA LEU A 187 6.26 -10.70 -35.80
C LEU A 187 6.25 -9.86 -34.52
N PHE A 188 5.09 -9.29 -34.16
CA PHE A 188 4.94 -8.54 -32.91
C PHE A 188 5.35 -9.35 -31.67
N LYS A 189 5.02 -10.65 -31.66
CA LYS A 189 5.43 -11.56 -30.58
C LYS A 189 6.94 -11.67 -30.42
N GLU A 190 7.71 -11.48 -31.48
CA GLU A 190 9.18 -11.53 -31.43
C GLU A 190 9.79 -10.22 -30.89
N LEU A 191 9.01 -9.13 -30.87
CA LEU A 191 9.42 -7.83 -30.32
C LEU A 191 9.15 -7.71 -28.82
N VAL A 192 8.33 -8.61 -28.26
CA VAL A 192 8.00 -8.66 -26.84
C VAL A 192 8.94 -9.67 -26.16
N LYS A 193 9.79 -9.21 -25.22
CA LYS A 193 10.76 -10.10 -24.54
C LYS A 193 10.17 -10.77 -23.31
N SER A 194 9.22 -10.11 -22.65
CA SER A 194 8.64 -10.57 -21.39
C SER A 194 7.11 -10.60 -21.43
N GLU A 195 6.50 -11.46 -20.61
CA GLU A 195 5.04 -11.52 -20.44
C GLU A 195 4.46 -10.35 -19.60
N ASN A 196 5.24 -9.30 -19.37
CA ASN A 196 4.80 -8.15 -18.59
C ASN A 196 3.80 -7.30 -19.41
N LYS A 197 2.62 -7.07 -18.83
CA LYS A 197 1.54 -6.30 -19.47
C LYS A 197 1.96 -4.86 -19.80
N GLU A 198 2.79 -4.24 -18.96
CA GLU A 198 3.31 -2.89 -19.20
C GLU A 198 4.26 -2.88 -20.42
N GLU A 199 5.17 -3.85 -20.54
CA GLU A 199 6.09 -3.98 -21.67
C GLU A 199 5.35 -4.22 -23.00
N ILE A 200 4.31 -5.06 -22.98
CA ILE A 200 3.47 -5.31 -24.16
C ILE A 200 2.80 -4.01 -24.63
N ILE A 201 2.27 -3.22 -23.69
CA ILE A 201 1.61 -1.93 -24.00
C ILE A 201 2.63 -0.94 -24.55
N VAL A 202 3.81 -0.80 -23.92
CA VAL A 202 4.84 0.14 -24.38
C VAL A 202 5.36 -0.26 -25.77
N THR A 203 5.60 -1.55 -26.02
CA THR A 203 6.02 -2.06 -27.34
C THR A 203 4.98 -1.78 -28.41
N PHE A 204 3.70 -1.97 -28.09
CA PHE A 204 2.61 -1.65 -29.01
C PHE A 204 2.54 -0.15 -29.32
N LEU A 205 2.66 0.71 -28.31
CA LEU A 205 2.72 2.16 -28.48
C LEU A 205 3.92 2.59 -29.31
N SER A 206 5.10 1.99 -29.09
CA SER A 206 6.30 2.26 -29.89
C SER A 206 6.09 1.96 -31.37
N ILE A 207 5.40 0.86 -31.68
CA ILE A 207 5.06 0.49 -33.06
C ILE A 207 4.06 1.50 -33.66
N LEU A 208 3.05 1.94 -32.91
CA LEU A 208 2.11 2.97 -33.39
C LEU A 208 2.83 4.30 -33.68
N GLU A 209 3.82 4.67 -32.86
CA GLU A 209 4.63 5.88 -33.11
C GLU A 209 5.50 5.71 -34.37
N LEU A 210 6.08 4.52 -34.61
CA LEU A 210 6.82 4.23 -35.83
C LEU A 210 5.95 4.24 -37.10
N ILE A 211 4.69 3.79 -37.01
CA ILE A 211 3.71 3.92 -38.10
C ILE A 211 3.41 5.39 -38.38
N LYS A 212 3.17 6.17 -37.32
CA LYS A 212 2.89 7.61 -37.42
C LYS A 212 4.04 8.37 -38.09
N ASN A 213 5.28 7.95 -37.83
CA ASN A 213 6.49 8.48 -38.46
C ASN A 213 6.79 7.87 -39.85
N LYS A 214 5.93 6.98 -40.35
CA LYS A 214 6.07 6.28 -41.65
C LYS A 214 7.37 5.48 -41.79
N GLU A 215 7.88 4.94 -40.70
CA GLU A 215 9.08 4.08 -40.71
C GLU A 215 8.73 2.60 -40.93
N VAL A 216 7.49 2.20 -40.61
CA VAL A 216 7.05 0.81 -40.53
C VAL A 216 5.65 0.62 -41.11
N ILE A 217 5.45 -0.50 -41.83
CA ILE A 217 4.17 -0.99 -42.35
C ILE A 217 3.74 -2.21 -41.55
N ILE A 218 2.46 -2.27 -41.22
CA ILE A 218 1.87 -3.42 -40.53
C ILE A 218 0.95 -4.20 -41.46
N LYS A 219 1.00 -5.52 -41.36
CA LYS A 219 0.02 -6.43 -41.98
C LYS A 219 -0.49 -7.42 -40.92
N GLN A 220 -1.80 -7.61 -40.89
CA GLN A 220 -2.45 -8.62 -40.07
C GLN A 220 -3.46 -9.35 -40.97
N GLU A 221 -3.38 -10.69 -41.01
CA GLU A 221 -4.19 -11.48 -41.94
C GLU A 221 -5.64 -11.67 -41.46
N ASN A 222 -5.84 -11.90 -40.16
CA ASN A 222 -7.16 -12.08 -39.55
C ASN A 222 -7.29 -11.25 -38.27
N PHE A 223 -8.53 -10.94 -37.85
CA PHE A 223 -8.74 -10.31 -36.56
C PHE A 223 -8.13 -11.17 -35.44
N PHE A 224 -7.36 -10.52 -34.55
CA PHE A 224 -6.63 -11.16 -33.44
C PHE A 224 -5.53 -12.16 -33.85
N SER A 225 -5.14 -12.21 -35.13
CA SER A 225 -3.94 -12.95 -35.54
C SER A 225 -2.66 -12.20 -35.20
N ASP A 226 -1.51 -12.84 -35.39
CA ASP A 226 -0.23 -12.16 -35.20
C ASP A 226 -0.07 -10.97 -36.15
N ILE A 227 0.57 -9.93 -35.62
CA ILE A 227 0.81 -8.66 -36.31
C ILE A 227 2.20 -8.74 -36.94
N ILE A 228 2.29 -8.62 -38.26
CA ILE A 228 3.53 -8.61 -39.02
C ILE A 228 3.97 -7.15 -39.19
N VAL A 229 5.19 -6.87 -38.77
CA VAL A 229 5.83 -5.55 -38.76
C VAL A 229 6.94 -5.55 -39.81
N LYS A 230 6.84 -4.66 -40.81
CA LYS A 230 7.79 -4.55 -41.93
C LYS A 230 8.37 -3.16 -42.04
N LYS A 231 9.64 -3.04 -42.36
CA LYS A 231 10.26 -1.74 -42.67
C LYS A 231 9.63 -1.14 -43.95
N VAL A 232 9.42 0.17 -43.96
CA VAL A 232 9.09 0.91 -45.20
C VAL A 232 10.36 0.98 -46.06
N GLU A 233 10.27 0.55 -47.32
CA GLU A 233 11.33 0.75 -48.34
C GLU A 233 11.41 2.21 -48.77
#